data_AF-A0A517TKN2-F1
#
_entry.id   AF-A0A517TKN2-F1
#
_cell.length_a   1.000
_cell.length_b   1.000
_cell.length_c   1.000
_cell.angle_alpha   90.00
_cell.angle_beta   90.00
_cell.angle_gamma   90.00
#
_symmetry.space_group_name_H-M   'P 1'
#
loop_
_entity.id
_entity.type
_entity.pdbx_description
1 polymer ?
#
loop_
_entity_poly.entity_id
_entity_poly.type
_entity_poly.pdbx_seq_one_letter_code
_entity_poly.pdbx_strand_id
1 'polypeptide(L)'
;MVLSRTSWLKAAAAALCGLLPTATAVAYTPVPVSGAAIPGPGMLPADMVWGKEYSHDLDVTGGPGAPLPDPEQVILWDGGGGTADGVDYSGARPNFPMDRQVDAIANTRDALYNELRRDEAGLAFSHDDEIIAFTPAGPTPVTLPSAGPLPLPSGMVIGGTGELSIEYAGAFVGPAALDIWAKQPEIDSRSTVDGFPMPRDVDGVEVWGPEPGEANEGFRGDADKYSLEIDYESGFSVWNASGTPYLPHAAVVSAIESLLGPVPDEAFLPFDEVRGRDAVNLDALMVHDLVGSPQQFNFEGGPIGGPDGEPLVDQEGTPIEPNQEGDSIIFSIRQMMLPGGGYYATGSELFVLDSFGGASYLVHGGHKWDSAFALSELSLSGLVLEDQDVQIEHAVIDINAIEAIGDIDDGPSVLPGDYNLDGKVDAADYTVWRDTDGSVGVGLAADGDGDGDVDVDDYLVWKGNYGAMAMSPAMAPGSFAVASAVPEPTAAALVVLALGGVALRRREG
;
A
#
# COMPACT_ATOMS: atom_id res chain seq x y z
N MET A 1 13.16 -43.36 5.56
CA MET A 1 11.95 -42.94 4.84
C MET A 1 10.90 -42.62 5.90
N VAL A 2 10.97 -41.41 6.44
CA VAL A 2 10.06 -40.91 7.48
C VAL A 2 9.33 -39.75 6.83
N LEU A 3 8.04 -39.94 6.57
CA LEU A 3 7.15 -38.87 6.10
C LEU A 3 6.92 -37.92 7.29
N SER A 4 7.16 -36.62 7.10
CA SER A 4 7.01 -35.59 8.13
C SER A 4 5.54 -35.35 8.47
N ARG A 5 5.30 -34.98 9.74
CA ARG A 5 3.98 -34.71 10.32
C ARG A 5 3.22 -33.56 9.63
N THR A 6 3.87 -32.75 8.80
CA THR A 6 3.28 -31.69 7.96
C THR A 6 2.22 -32.21 6.98
N SER A 7 2.27 -33.49 6.60
CA SER A 7 1.28 -34.10 5.71
C SER A 7 -0.11 -34.34 6.34
N TRP A 8 -0.23 -34.34 7.67
CA TRP A 8 -1.51 -34.66 8.35
C TRP A 8 -2.37 -33.42 8.66
N LEU A 9 -1.77 -32.24 8.79
CA LEU A 9 -2.50 -30.98 8.98
C LEU A 9 -3.17 -30.51 7.68
N LYS A 10 -2.49 -30.67 6.53
CA LYS A 10 -3.06 -30.38 5.20
C LYS A 10 -4.30 -31.24 4.85
N ALA A 11 -4.45 -32.42 5.45
CA ALA A 11 -5.59 -33.32 5.18
C ALA A 11 -6.79 -33.13 6.11
N ALA A 12 -6.61 -32.52 7.29
CA ALA A 12 -7.68 -32.31 8.26
C ALA A 12 -8.53 -31.06 7.96
N ALA A 13 -7.90 -29.99 7.43
CA ALA A 13 -8.60 -28.79 6.97
C ALA A 13 -9.51 -29.07 5.73
N ALA A 14 -9.07 -29.96 4.84
CA ALA A 14 -9.81 -30.33 3.63
C ALA A 14 -11.16 -31.06 3.89
N ALA A 15 -11.41 -31.56 5.11
CA ALA A 15 -12.60 -32.34 5.42
C ALA A 15 -13.76 -31.54 6.04
N LEU A 16 -13.55 -30.29 6.48
CA LEU A 16 -14.62 -29.44 7.04
C LEU A 16 -15.07 -28.26 6.15
N CYS A 17 -14.31 -27.90 5.11
CA CYS A 17 -14.65 -26.74 4.25
C CYS A 17 -15.71 -26.98 3.17
N GLY A 18 -16.32 -28.17 3.09
CA GLY A 18 -17.25 -28.53 2.01
C GLY A 18 -18.64 -27.85 2.01
N LEU A 19 -18.86 -26.80 2.80
CA LEU A 19 -20.18 -26.15 2.94
C LEU A 19 -20.16 -24.62 3.01
N LEU A 20 -19.01 -23.96 2.90
CA LEU A 20 -19.00 -22.50 2.76
C LEU A 20 -19.30 -22.15 1.29
N PRO A 21 -20.23 -21.22 1.01
CA PRO A 21 -20.41 -20.72 -0.34
C PRO A 21 -19.09 -20.09 -0.77
N THR A 22 -18.48 -20.63 -1.82
CA THR A 22 -17.34 -19.97 -2.49
C THR A 22 -17.85 -18.63 -3.02
N ALA A 23 -17.38 -17.52 -2.46
CA ALA A 23 -17.61 -16.23 -3.07
C ALA A 23 -16.98 -16.26 -4.47
N THR A 24 -17.75 -15.88 -5.49
CA THR A 24 -17.25 -15.78 -6.86
C THR A 24 -16.39 -14.52 -6.95
N ALA A 25 -15.15 -14.66 -7.42
CA ALA A 25 -14.25 -13.54 -7.66
C ALA A 25 -14.96 -12.43 -8.43
N VAL A 26 -14.89 -11.20 -7.91
CA VAL A 26 -15.28 -10.00 -8.67
C VAL A 26 -14.26 -9.85 -9.80
N ALA A 27 -14.75 -9.57 -11.01
CA ALA A 27 -13.84 -9.32 -12.12
C ALA A 27 -13.20 -7.94 -11.93
N TYR A 28 -11.87 -7.88 -12.08
CA TYR A 28 -11.14 -6.61 -12.08
C TYR A 28 -11.78 -5.58 -13.01
N THR A 29 -12.08 -4.41 -12.44
CA THR A 29 -12.54 -3.24 -13.18
C THR A 29 -11.54 -2.12 -12.95
N PRO A 30 -10.75 -1.72 -13.97
CA PRO A 30 -9.79 -0.62 -13.81
C PRO A 30 -10.46 0.62 -13.21
N VAL A 31 -9.85 1.15 -12.14
CA VAL A 31 -10.30 2.38 -11.49
C VAL A 31 -9.90 3.57 -12.38
N PRO A 32 -10.80 4.48 -12.74
CA PRO A 32 -10.44 5.70 -13.48
C PRO A 32 -9.67 6.69 -12.60
N VAL A 33 -8.54 7.26 -13.09
CA VAL A 33 -7.79 8.31 -12.36
C VAL A 33 -8.65 9.55 -12.18
N SER A 34 -8.55 10.22 -11.03
CA SER A 34 -8.69 11.68 -10.95
C SER A 34 -7.51 12.29 -10.19
N GLY A 35 -6.58 12.93 -10.91
CA GLY A 35 -5.44 13.65 -10.33
C GLY A 35 -4.16 12.82 -10.09
N ALA A 36 -3.04 13.51 -9.92
CA ALA A 36 -1.79 12.91 -9.42
C ALA A 36 -1.92 12.63 -7.91
N ALA A 37 -1.09 11.74 -7.38
CA ALA A 37 -0.96 11.58 -5.93
C ALA A 37 -0.43 12.89 -5.32
N ILE A 38 -1.14 13.46 -4.35
CA ILE A 38 -0.80 14.76 -3.73
C ILE A 38 -0.45 14.54 -2.25
N PRO A 39 0.55 15.22 -1.68
CA PRO A 39 0.85 15.12 -0.24
C PRO A 39 -0.21 15.84 0.59
N GLY A 40 -0.57 15.30 1.76
CA GLY A 40 -1.57 15.94 2.59
C GLY A 40 -2.02 15.15 3.82
N PRO A 41 -2.90 15.75 4.64
CA PRO A 41 -3.43 15.15 5.87
C PRO A 41 -4.43 14.01 5.66
N GLY A 42 -5.10 13.95 4.51
CA GLY A 42 -6.04 12.89 4.17
C GLY A 42 -5.41 11.81 3.30
N MET A 43 -6.24 10.88 2.84
CA MET A 43 -5.82 9.66 2.16
C MET A 43 -6.84 9.29 1.09
N LEU A 44 -6.38 9.05 -0.14
CA LEU A 44 -7.24 8.47 -1.16
C LEU A 44 -7.69 7.07 -0.72
N PRO A 45 -8.99 6.75 -0.78
CA PRO A 45 -9.45 5.39 -0.50
C PRO A 45 -8.91 4.42 -1.56
N ALA A 46 -8.79 3.14 -1.19
CA ALA A 46 -8.21 2.12 -2.06
C ALA A 46 -8.90 2.01 -3.43
N ASP A 47 -10.20 2.26 -3.51
CA ASP A 47 -10.99 2.24 -4.76
C ASP A 47 -10.82 3.49 -5.64
N MET A 48 -9.97 4.45 -5.24
CA MET A 48 -9.63 5.65 -6.00
C MET A 48 -8.15 5.73 -6.40
N VAL A 49 -7.31 4.83 -5.88
CA VAL A 49 -5.91 4.73 -6.25
C VAL A 49 -5.77 3.85 -7.51
N TRP A 50 -5.04 4.33 -8.52
CA TRP A 50 -4.80 3.58 -9.75
C TRP A 50 -3.57 2.67 -9.60
N GLY A 51 -3.43 1.66 -10.47
CA GLY A 51 -2.11 1.06 -10.70
C GLY A 51 -1.69 0.06 -9.64
N LYS A 52 -2.67 -0.45 -8.89
CA LYS A 52 -2.40 -1.20 -7.67
C LYS A 52 -2.05 -2.64 -8.01
N GLU A 53 -0.85 -3.07 -7.59
CA GLU A 53 -0.34 -4.44 -7.74
C GLU A 53 0.18 -5.05 -6.44
N TYR A 54 -0.22 -6.26 -6.11
CA TYR A 54 0.21 -6.92 -4.88
C TYR A 54 0.70 -8.33 -5.14
N SER A 55 1.65 -8.80 -4.34
CA SER A 55 1.98 -10.23 -4.22
C SER A 55 1.45 -10.79 -2.90
N HIS A 56 1.32 -12.11 -2.83
CA HIS A 56 0.84 -12.78 -1.63
C HIS A 56 1.26 -14.25 -1.60
N ASP A 57 1.08 -14.88 -0.44
CA ASP A 57 1.38 -16.30 -0.25
C ASP A 57 0.72 -17.18 -1.31
N LEU A 58 1.50 -18.10 -1.92
CA LEU A 58 1.10 -19.03 -2.99
C LEU A 58 0.98 -18.43 -4.42
N ASP A 59 1.20 -17.10 -4.59
CA ASP A 59 1.15 -16.35 -5.85
C ASP A 59 0.07 -16.89 -6.82
N VAL A 60 -1.21 -16.62 -6.58
CA VAL A 60 -2.28 -17.30 -7.33
C VAL A 60 -2.84 -16.46 -8.46
N THR A 61 -3.13 -17.09 -9.62
CA THR A 61 -3.80 -16.42 -10.75
C THR A 61 -4.99 -15.54 -10.31
N GLY A 62 -5.01 -14.28 -10.73
CA GLY A 62 -6.07 -13.30 -10.54
C GLY A 62 -7.20 -13.48 -11.55
N GLY A 63 -8.43 -13.64 -11.07
CA GLY A 63 -9.63 -13.68 -11.91
C GLY A 63 -10.50 -14.95 -11.83
N PRO A 64 -11.55 -15.05 -12.68
CA PRO A 64 -12.57 -16.10 -12.58
C PRO A 64 -12.10 -17.45 -13.13
N GLY A 65 -11.84 -18.37 -12.21
CA GLY A 65 -11.35 -19.73 -12.41
C GLY A 65 -10.75 -20.17 -11.08
N ALA A 66 -10.71 -21.46 -10.76
CA ALA A 66 -10.07 -21.85 -9.50
C ALA A 66 -8.60 -21.39 -9.52
N PRO A 67 -8.09 -20.77 -8.45
CA PRO A 67 -6.72 -20.27 -8.37
C PRO A 67 -5.76 -21.43 -8.59
N LEU A 68 -4.91 -21.30 -9.60
CA LEU A 68 -3.73 -22.15 -9.73
C LEU A 68 -2.56 -21.39 -9.11
N PRO A 69 -1.72 -22.04 -8.30
CA PRO A 69 -0.44 -21.45 -7.91
C PRO A 69 0.36 -21.10 -9.16
N ASP A 70 0.88 -19.89 -9.18
CA ASP A 70 1.65 -19.27 -10.25
C ASP A 70 2.78 -18.45 -9.61
N PRO A 71 3.80 -19.11 -9.03
CA PRO A 71 4.90 -18.43 -8.34
C PRO A 71 5.49 -17.30 -9.18
N GLU A 72 5.97 -16.24 -8.54
CA GLU A 72 6.55 -15.08 -9.22
C GLU A 72 5.52 -14.19 -9.96
N GLN A 73 4.21 -14.41 -9.79
CA GLN A 73 3.12 -13.60 -10.35
C GLN A 73 2.59 -12.56 -9.35
N VAL A 74 2.46 -11.31 -9.80
CA VAL A 74 1.75 -10.25 -9.05
C VAL A 74 0.31 -10.11 -9.50
N ILE A 75 -0.54 -9.55 -8.64
CA ILE A 75 -1.99 -9.44 -8.85
C ILE A 75 -2.39 -7.97 -8.88
N LEU A 76 -3.12 -7.62 -9.94
CA LEU A 76 -3.77 -6.34 -10.06
C LEU A 76 -5.03 -6.33 -9.22
N TRP A 77 -5.29 -5.24 -8.48
CA TRP A 77 -6.54 -5.11 -7.73
C TRP A 77 -7.21 -3.75 -7.90
N ASP A 78 -8.55 -3.73 -7.96
CA ASP A 78 -9.30 -2.50 -8.20
C ASP A 78 -9.70 -1.75 -6.91
N GLY A 79 -9.49 -2.32 -5.73
CA GLY A 79 -9.93 -1.75 -4.45
C GLY A 79 -11.43 -1.96 -4.16
N GLY A 80 -12.17 -2.55 -5.10
CA GLY A 80 -13.54 -3.05 -4.92
C GLY A 80 -13.60 -4.58 -4.75
N GLY A 81 -12.44 -5.21 -4.56
CA GLY A 81 -12.27 -6.66 -4.44
C GLY A 81 -12.15 -7.42 -5.75
N GLY A 82 -12.06 -6.74 -6.89
CA GLY A 82 -11.83 -7.35 -8.20
C GLY A 82 -10.34 -7.50 -8.49
N THR A 83 -9.94 -8.68 -8.97
CA THR A 83 -8.53 -9.04 -9.25
C THR A 83 -8.30 -9.54 -10.67
N ALA A 84 -7.08 -9.33 -11.19
CA ALA A 84 -6.59 -9.82 -12.48
C ALA A 84 -5.09 -10.14 -12.41
N ASP A 85 -4.61 -11.00 -13.31
CA ASP A 85 -3.17 -11.27 -13.46
C ASP A 85 -2.40 -9.99 -13.86
N GLY A 86 -1.33 -9.68 -13.13
CA GLY A 86 -0.40 -8.58 -13.37
C GLY A 86 0.91 -9.03 -14.01
N VAL A 87 2.03 -8.45 -13.59
CA VAL A 87 3.38 -8.86 -14.02
C VAL A 87 3.71 -10.28 -13.55
N ASP A 88 4.29 -11.08 -14.44
CA ASP A 88 4.80 -12.42 -14.14
C ASP A 88 6.32 -12.43 -14.32
N TYR A 89 7.07 -12.62 -13.23
CA TYR A 89 8.53 -12.68 -13.27
C TYR A 89 9.05 -14.08 -13.59
N SER A 90 8.17 -15.06 -13.79
CA SER A 90 8.51 -16.45 -14.10
C SER A 90 9.52 -16.56 -15.22
N GLY A 91 10.71 -17.06 -14.86
CA GLY A 91 11.79 -17.32 -15.82
C GLY A 91 12.52 -16.07 -16.33
N ALA A 92 12.29 -14.89 -15.72
CA ALA A 92 13.07 -13.69 -15.99
C ALA A 92 14.55 -13.91 -15.60
N ARG A 93 14.83 -14.68 -14.55
CA ARG A 93 16.19 -14.89 -14.03
C ARG A 93 16.81 -16.20 -14.52
N PRO A 94 18.02 -16.17 -15.12
CA PRO A 94 18.70 -17.38 -15.53
C PRO A 94 19.28 -18.14 -14.32
N ASN A 95 18.85 -19.39 -14.13
CA ASN A 95 19.36 -20.38 -13.15
C ASN A 95 18.81 -20.32 -11.71
N PHE A 96 17.77 -19.54 -11.44
CA PHE A 96 17.03 -19.61 -10.18
C PHE A 96 15.71 -20.35 -10.41
N PRO A 97 15.27 -21.19 -9.45
CA PRO A 97 14.05 -21.96 -9.63
C PRO A 97 12.83 -21.02 -9.63
N MET A 98 11.86 -21.32 -10.49
CA MET A 98 10.60 -20.57 -10.70
C MET A 98 9.57 -20.84 -9.58
N ASP A 99 10.02 -21.11 -8.35
CA ASP A 99 9.15 -21.56 -7.26
C ASP A 99 9.33 -20.75 -5.97
N ARG A 100 9.84 -19.52 -6.11
CA ARG A 100 10.03 -18.59 -5.00
C ARG A 100 8.96 -17.51 -5.03
N GLN A 101 8.50 -17.13 -3.84
CA GLN A 101 7.48 -16.11 -3.64
C GLN A 101 8.06 -14.72 -3.91
N VAL A 102 7.20 -13.80 -4.33
CA VAL A 102 7.55 -12.39 -4.47
C VAL A 102 7.38 -11.71 -3.12
N ASP A 103 8.51 -11.42 -2.46
CA ASP A 103 8.58 -10.87 -1.10
C ASP A 103 8.59 -9.34 -1.08
N ALA A 104 8.78 -8.69 -2.22
CA ALA A 104 8.59 -7.25 -2.34
C ALA A 104 8.50 -6.89 -3.82
N ILE A 105 7.73 -5.85 -4.10
CA ILE A 105 7.67 -5.19 -5.40
C ILE A 105 7.77 -3.70 -5.19
N ALA A 106 8.24 -3.00 -6.22
CA ALA A 106 8.25 -1.56 -6.25
C ALA A 106 8.32 -1.09 -7.70
N ASN A 107 8.00 0.18 -7.92
CA ASN A 107 8.42 0.90 -9.09
C ASN A 107 9.75 1.59 -8.86
N THR A 108 10.51 1.78 -9.93
CA THR A 108 11.76 2.57 -9.88
C THR A 108 11.50 4.02 -9.47
N ARG A 109 10.25 4.49 -9.57
CA ARG A 109 9.86 5.90 -9.56
C ARG A 109 8.63 6.14 -8.70
N ASP A 110 8.62 5.55 -7.52
CA ASP A 110 7.45 5.59 -6.63
C ASP A 110 6.98 7.02 -6.41
N ALA A 111 5.74 7.28 -6.82
CA ALA A 111 5.15 8.59 -6.65
C ALA A 111 4.93 8.81 -5.15
N LEU A 112 5.49 9.90 -4.63
CA LEU A 112 5.51 10.28 -3.20
C LEU A 112 6.64 9.70 -2.36
N TYR A 113 7.65 9.02 -2.93
CA TYR A 113 8.80 8.56 -2.15
C TYR A 113 9.46 9.68 -1.30
N ASN A 114 9.69 10.85 -1.90
CA ASN A 114 10.33 11.98 -1.22
C ASN A 114 9.39 12.64 -0.21
N GLU A 115 8.10 12.64 -0.47
CA GLU A 115 7.04 13.16 0.36
C GLU A 115 6.86 12.28 1.61
N LEU A 116 6.88 10.96 1.45
CA LEU A 116 6.92 9.99 2.54
C LEU A 116 8.12 10.24 3.45
N ARG A 117 9.32 10.42 2.88
CA ARG A 117 10.56 10.75 3.61
C ARG A 117 10.52 12.12 4.30
N ARG A 118 9.70 13.04 3.80
CA ARG A 118 9.43 14.34 4.43
C ARG A 118 8.31 14.29 5.47
N ASP A 119 7.71 13.12 5.68
CA ASP A 119 6.56 12.93 6.56
C ASP A 119 5.31 13.70 6.08
N GLU A 120 5.12 13.79 4.75
CA GLU A 120 4.07 14.57 4.06
C GLU A 120 3.06 13.68 3.29
N ALA A 121 3.32 12.38 3.11
CA ALA A 121 2.41 11.39 2.53
C ALA A 121 2.22 10.24 3.52
N GLY A 122 1.07 9.57 3.54
CA GLY A 122 0.86 8.45 4.46
C GLY A 122 1.66 7.22 4.06
N LEU A 123 2.06 6.41 5.04
CA LEU A 123 2.76 5.13 4.84
C LEU A 123 1.75 3.98 4.96
N ALA A 124 1.39 3.36 3.85
CA ALA A 124 0.66 2.10 3.85
C ALA A 124 1.63 0.95 4.09
N PHE A 125 1.19 -0.06 4.83
CA PHE A 125 1.97 -1.26 5.08
C PHE A 125 1.10 -2.49 5.35
N SER A 126 1.61 -3.66 5.02
CA SER A 126 1.10 -4.96 5.47
C SER A 126 2.02 -5.57 6.51
N HIS A 127 1.66 -6.76 7.02
CA HIS A 127 2.57 -7.55 7.83
C HIS A 127 2.41 -9.06 7.61
N ASP A 128 3.49 -9.80 7.84
CA ASP A 128 3.55 -11.26 7.69
C ASP A 128 2.47 -11.94 8.53
N ASP A 129 1.96 -13.04 8.00
CA ASP A 129 1.14 -13.96 8.76
C ASP A 129 1.95 -14.90 9.63
N GLU A 130 3.20 -15.23 9.27
CA GLU A 130 4.07 -16.12 10.04
C GLU A 130 5.06 -15.34 10.90
N ILE A 131 4.82 -15.26 12.21
CA ILE A 131 5.74 -14.58 13.16
C ILE A 131 6.19 -15.48 14.30
N ILE A 132 7.25 -15.08 15.01
CA ILE A 132 7.61 -15.70 16.29
C ILE A 132 6.95 -14.97 17.46
N ALA A 133 6.03 -15.66 18.13
CA ALA A 133 5.45 -15.22 19.39
C ALA A 133 6.21 -15.77 20.60
N PHE A 134 6.41 -14.95 21.61
CA PHE A 134 6.87 -15.38 22.92
C PHE A 134 5.69 -15.80 23.78
N THR A 135 5.71 -17.06 24.20
CA THR A 135 4.68 -17.69 25.02
C THR A 135 5.29 -18.18 26.34
N PRO A 136 4.49 -18.61 27.33
CA PRO A 136 5.01 -19.25 28.54
C PRO A 136 5.85 -20.51 28.26
N ALA A 137 5.65 -21.15 27.11
CA ALA A 137 6.39 -22.32 26.67
C ALA A 137 7.70 -21.98 25.93
N GLY A 138 7.91 -20.70 25.59
CA GLY A 138 9.04 -20.19 24.84
C GLY A 138 8.64 -19.55 23.50
N PRO A 139 9.64 -19.09 22.71
CA PRO A 139 9.42 -18.60 21.36
C PRO A 139 8.76 -19.68 20.50
N THR A 140 7.64 -19.36 19.88
CA THR A 140 6.77 -20.29 19.17
C THR A 140 6.31 -19.63 17.86
N PRO A 141 6.54 -20.28 16.72
CA PRO A 141 5.91 -19.88 15.47
C PRO A 141 4.39 -19.83 15.58
N VAL A 142 3.77 -18.76 15.10
CA VAL A 142 2.31 -18.60 15.06
C VAL A 142 1.89 -17.99 13.72
N THR A 143 0.67 -18.30 13.32
CA THR A 143 0.03 -17.65 12.16
C THR A 143 -0.97 -16.60 12.63
N LEU A 144 -0.85 -15.36 12.17
CA LEU A 144 -1.78 -14.29 12.49
C LEU A 144 -3.05 -14.37 11.62
N PRO A 145 -4.18 -13.79 12.09
CA PRO A 145 -5.39 -13.78 11.30
C PRO A 145 -5.26 -12.85 10.10
N SER A 146 -5.76 -13.33 8.98
CA SER A 146 -5.75 -12.63 7.70
C SER A 146 -6.63 -11.38 7.64
N ALA A 147 -7.67 -11.31 8.48
CA ALA A 147 -8.49 -10.12 8.65
C ALA A 147 -8.43 -9.64 10.11
N GLY A 148 -8.38 -8.33 10.29
CA GLY A 148 -8.28 -7.67 11.58
C GLY A 148 -9.65 -7.37 12.22
N PRO A 149 -9.69 -6.41 13.16
CA PRO A 149 -8.57 -5.60 13.63
C PRO A 149 -7.63 -6.36 14.57
N LEU A 150 -6.33 -6.09 14.48
CA LEU A 150 -5.33 -6.50 15.47
C LEU A 150 -5.05 -5.33 16.45
N PRO A 151 -5.25 -5.51 17.76
CA PRO A 151 -5.05 -4.45 18.74
C PRO A 151 -3.57 -4.25 19.09
N LEU A 152 -3.17 -2.98 19.20
CA LEU A 152 -1.83 -2.55 19.59
C LEU A 152 -1.79 -2.00 21.03
N PRO A 153 -0.59 -1.88 21.66
CA PRO A 153 -0.46 -1.47 23.06
C PRO A 153 -0.95 -0.05 23.35
N SER A 154 -0.87 0.84 22.36
CA SER A 154 -1.41 2.20 22.41
C SER A 154 -2.95 2.26 22.46
N GLY A 155 -3.62 1.14 22.16
CA GLY A 155 -5.07 1.07 21.97
C GLY A 155 -5.52 1.38 20.53
N MET A 156 -4.57 1.64 19.63
CA MET A 156 -4.82 1.67 18.19
C MET A 156 -5.04 0.25 17.65
N VAL A 157 -5.48 0.17 16.41
CA VAL A 157 -5.66 -1.08 15.68
C VAL A 157 -4.99 -0.99 14.32
N ILE A 158 -4.47 -2.12 13.87
CA ILE A 158 -4.04 -2.35 12.50
C ILE A 158 -4.91 -3.44 11.88
N GLY A 159 -4.75 -3.65 10.58
CA GLY A 159 -5.42 -4.71 9.84
C GLY A 159 -4.97 -6.11 10.27
N GLY A 160 -5.58 -7.12 9.67
CA GLY A 160 -4.99 -8.46 9.60
C GLY A 160 -3.89 -8.52 8.53
N THR A 161 -3.31 -9.69 8.36
CA THR A 161 -2.14 -9.90 7.49
C THR A 161 -2.49 -9.69 6.01
N GLY A 162 -3.74 -10.02 5.62
CA GLY A 162 -4.30 -9.81 4.28
C GLY A 162 -4.98 -8.45 4.11
N GLU A 163 -4.64 -7.46 4.94
CA GLU A 163 -5.15 -6.10 4.89
C GLU A 163 -3.99 -5.10 4.87
N LEU A 164 -4.23 -3.91 4.35
CA LEU A 164 -3.25 -2.82 4.38
C LEU A 164 -3.61 -1.85 5.50
N SER A 165 -2.66 -1.64 6.40
CA SER A 165 -2.71 -0.63 7.45
C SER A 165 -2.08 0.66 6.96
N ILE A 166 -2.32 1.76 7.66
CA ILE A 166 -1.74 3.06 7.35
C ILE A 166 -1.20 3.74 8.61
N GLU A 167 -0.04 4.34 8.48
CA GLU A 167 0.48 5.38 9.37
C GLU A 167 0.27 6.74 8.69
N TYR A 168 -0.45 7.64 9.34
CA TYR A 168 -0.65 8.99 8.82
C TYR A 168 0.63 9.83 8.94
N ALA A 169 0.82 10.73 7.97
CA ALA A 169 1.86 11.74 7.99
C ALA A 169 1.85 12.56 9.29
N GLY A 170 2.94 12.44 10.06
CA GLY A 170 3.11 13.09 11.35
C GLY A 170 3.20 14.61 11.24
N ALA A 171 3.56 15.14 10.07
CA ALA A 171 3.53 16.58 9.79
C ALA A 171 2.13 17.20 9.96
N PHE A 172 1.07 16.39 9.82
CA PHE A 172 -0.31 16.88 9.87
C PHE A 172 -1.11 16.41 11.08
N VAL A 173 -1.04 15.11 11.40
CA VAL A 173 -1.96 14.49 12.38
C VAL A 173 -1.33 14.38 13.78
N GLY A 174 -0.01 14.55 13.88
CA GLY A 174 0.76 14.24 15.09
C GLY A 174 1.25 12.79 15.09
N PRO A 175 2.01 12.37 16.12
CA PRO A 175 2.78 11.14 16.02
C PRO A 175 1.95 9.86 16.22
N ALA A 176 2.38 8.76 15.59
CA ALA A 176 1.87 7.40 15.80
C ALA A 176 0.35 7.31 15.59
N ALA A 177 -0.13 7.63 14.40
CA ALA A 177 -1.55 7.58 14.06
C ALA A 177 -1.78 6.45 13.06
N LEU A 178 -2.31 5.33 13.55
CA LEU A 178 -2.53 4.11 12.76
C LEU A 178 -4.02 3.85 12.50
N ASP A 179 -4.33 3.38 11.29
CA ASP A 179 -5.66 2.89 10.90
C ASP A 179 -5.55 1.78 9.84
N ILE A 180 -6.68 1.29 9.34
CA ILE A 180 -6.77 0.33 8.23
C ILE A 180 -7.13 1.10 6.95
N TRP A 181 -6.29 0.99 5.91
CA TRP A 181 -6.49 1.64 4.62
C TRP A 181 -7.32 0.79 3.66
N ALA A 182 -6.97 -0.49 3.49
CA ALA A 182 -7.66 -1.42 2.62
C ALA A 182 -7.94 -2.73 3.35
N LYS A 183 -9.21 -3.13 3.40
CA LYS A 183 -9.61 -4.38 4.02
C LYS A 183 -9.45 -5.54 3.05
N GLN A 184 -9.38 -6.75 3.62
CA GLN A 184 -9.20 -7.97 2.86
C GLN A 184 -10.18 -8.09 1.66
N PRO A 185 -11.50 -7.86 1.81
CA PRO A 185 -12.43 -7.95 0.68
C PRO A 185 -12.32 -6.83 -0.37
N GLU A 186 -11.64 -5.73 -0.04
CA GLU A 186 -11.36 -4.62 -0.96
C GLU A 186 -10.12 -4.92 -1.81
N ILE A 187 -9.18 -5.71 -1.27
CA ILE A 187 -8.00 -6.23 -1.99
C ILE A 187 -8.40 -7.43 -2.84
N ASP A 188 -9.01 -8.45 -2.23
CA ASP A 188 -9.51 -9.64 -2.92
C ASP A 188 -10.84 -10.13 -2.32
N SER A 189 -11.90 -10.08 -3.10
CA SER A 189 -13.23 -10.54 -2.67
C SER A 189 -13.38 -12.07 -2.59
N ARG A 190 -12.37 -12.83 -3.03
CA ARG A 190 -12.39 -14.30 -2.97
C ARG A 190 -12.41 -14.73 -1.50
N SER A 191 -13.42 -15.52 -1.12
CA SER A 191 -13.60 -15.89 0.29
C SER A 191 -12.54 -16.86 0.78
N THR A 192 -12.15 -17.84 -0.04
CA THR A 192 -11.09 -18.80 0.30
C THR A 192 -10.49 -19.47 -0.94
N VAL A 193 -9.23 -19.87 -0.84
CA VAL A 193 -8.48 -20.69 -1.80
C VAL A 193 -7.84 -21.85 -1.05
N ASP A 194 -8.16 -23.09 -1.45
CA ASP A 194 -7.75 -24.32 -0.75
C ASP A 194 -8.04 -24.33 0.78
N GLY A 195 -9.02 -23.51 1.21
CA GLY A 195 -9.44 -23.39 2.61
C GLY A 195 -8.80 -22.21 3.37
N PHE A 196 -7.97 -21.40 2.72
CA PHE A 196 -7.34 -20.19 3.29
C PHE A 196 -8.05 -18.93 2.81
N PRO A 197 -8.28 -17.91 3.66
CA PRO A 197 -8.84 -16.62 3.24
C PRO A 197 -7.93 -15.91 2.22
N MET A 198 -8.48 -14.99 1.41
CA MET A 198 -7.72 -14.25 0.40
C MET A 198 -7.88 -12.72 0.53
N PRO A 199 -6.80 -11.95 0.31
CA PRO A 199 -5.43 -12.47 0.30
C PRO A 199 -5.07 -13.00 1.71
N ARG A 200 -4.23 -14.03 1.80
CA ARG A 200 -3.85 -14.63 3.09
C ARG A 200 -3.04 -13.63 3.90
N ASP A 201 -2.05 -13.05 3.25
CA ASP A 201 -1.21 -11.92 3.59
C ASP A 201 -0.98 -11.07 2.34
N VAL A 202 -0.30 -9.94 2.49
CA VAL A 202 0.18 -9.14 1.37
C VAL A 202 1.69 -9.05 1.51
N ASP A 203 2.43 -9.66 0.59
CA ASP A 203 3.91 -9.77 0.62
C ASP A 203 4.61 -8.71 -0.22
N GLY A 204 3.85 -7.91 -0.95
CA GLY A 204 4.38 -6.87 -1.79
C GLY A 204 3.23 -6.02 -2.21
N VAL A 205 3.46 -4.73 -2.27
CA VAL A 205 2.45 -3.77 -2.66
C VAL A 205 3.14 -2.68 -3.45
N GLU A 206 2.59 -2.41 -4.61
CA GLU A 206 2.95 -1.27 -5.43
C GLU A 206 1.67 -0.49 -5.64
N VAL A 207 1.70 0.79 -5.27
CA VAL A 207 0.67 1.72 -5.68
C VAL A 207 1.32 3.00 -6.16
N TRP A 208 0.74 3.60 -7.20
CA TRP A 208 1.31 4.78 -7.83
C TRP A 208 2.65 4.54 -8.57
N GLY A 209 2.69 3.54 -9.45
CA GLY A 209 3.68 3.46 -10.52
C GLY A 209 3.39 4.41 -11.71
N PRO A 210 4.29 4.56 -12.71
CA PRO A 210 3.89 5.14 -13.98
C PRO A 210 3.08 4.14 -14.84
N GLU A 211 1.76 4.15 -14.70
CA GLU A 211 0.82 3.60 -15.69
C GLU A 211 -0.25 4.62 -16.13
N PRO A 212 -0.82 4.54 -17.35
CA PRO A 212 -0.27 4.78 -18.68
C PRO A 212 -0.85 6.08 -19.30
N GLY A 213 -0.19 6.59 -20.35
CA GLY A 213 -0.87 6.56 -21.66
C GLY A 213 -0.44 5.25 -22.33
N GLU A 214 -1.31 4.30 -22.71
CA GLU A 214 -2.46 4.45 -23.59
C GLU A 214 -3.68 3.63 -23.12
N ALA A 215 -4.85 4.26 -23.09
CA ALA A 215 -6.16 3.68 -22.75
C ALA A 215 -6.64 2.51 -23.66
N ASN A 216 -5.79 1.96 -24.54
CA ASN A 216 -6.19 1.03 -25.61
C ASN A 216 -5.48 -0.34 -25.61
N GLU A 217 -4.45 -0.59 -24.80
CA GLU A 217 -3.69 -1.87 -24.85
C GLU A 217 -4.11 -2.91 -23.80
N GLY A 218 -5.08 -2.59 -22.93
CA GLY A 218 -5.36 -3.39 -21.75
C GLY A 218 -4.33 -3.07 -20.66
N PHE A 219 -4.84 -2.84 -19.45
CA PHE A 219 -4.03 -2.49 -18.29
C PHE A 219 -3.05 -3.62 -17.97
N ARG A 220 -1.78 -3.29 -17.71
CA ARG A 220 -0.68 -4.22 -17.46
C ARG A 220 0.17 -3.61 -16.37
N GLY A 221 0.32 -4.36 -15.29
CA GLY A 221 1.24 -4.07 -14.20
C GLY A 221 2.59 -3.52 -14.62
N ASP A 222 3.15 -2.63 -13.82
CA ASP A 222 4.36 -1.87 -14.10
C ASP A 222 5.44 -1.98 -13.03
N ALA A 223 5.21 -2.70 -11.93
CA ALA A 223 6.21 -3.01 -10.93
C ALA A 223 7.48 -3.57 -11.58
N ASP A 224 8.50 -2.72 -11.67
CA ASP A 224 9.71 -2.96 -12.44
C ASP A 224 10.92 -3.32 -11.57
N LYS A 225 10.71 -3.39 -10.25
CA LYS A 225 11.62 -3.91 -9.24
C LYS A 225 10.92 -4.96 -8.40
N TYR A 226 11.65 -6.00 -8.03
CA TYR A 226 11.15 -7.03 -7.12
C TYR A 226 12.27 -7.67 -6.27
N SER A 227 11.87 -8.19 -5.12
CA SER A 227 12.61 -9.15 -4.29
C SER A 227 11.87 -10.48 -4.27
N LEU A 228 12.58 -11.57 -4.01
CA LEU A 228 11.96 -12.88 -3.79
C LEU A 228 12.44 -13.49 -2.49
N GLU A 229 11.67 -14.46 -2.00
CA GLU A 229 12.03 -15.29 -0.86
C GLU A 229 13.45 -15.86 -0.99
N ILE A 230 14.26 -15.57 0.04
CA ILE A 230 15.64 -16.00 0.22
C ILE A 230 16.62 -15.31 -0.75
N ASP A 231 16.92 -14.04 -0.48
CA ASP A 231 17.85 -13.20 -1.24
C ASP A 231 19.26 -13.78 -1.42
N TYR A 232 19.80 -14.36 -0.34
CA TYR A 232 21.24 -14.64 -0.24
C TYR A 232 21.71 -15.68 -1.26
N GLU A 233 20.85 -16.62 -1.66
CA GLU A 233 21.16 -17.69 -2.63
C GLU A 233 21.57 -17.09 -3.98
N SER A 234 20.98 -15.95 -4.31
CA SER A 234 21.22 -15.24 -5.56
C SER A 234 22.39 -14.26 -5.48
N GLY A 235 22.72 -13.81 -4.27
CA GLY A 235 23.68 -12.74 -3.99
C GLY A 235 23.13 -11.33 -4.22
N PHE A 236 21.85 -11.20 -4.55
CA PHE A 236 21.13 -9.95 -4.81
C PHE A 236 19.80 -9.94 -4.06
N SER A 237 19.47 -8.81 -3.45
CA SER A 237 18.20 -8.59 -2.75
C SER A 237 17.16 -7.90 -3.61
N VAL A 238 17.57 -7.22 -4.69
CA VAL A 238 16.61 -6.57 -5.61
C VAL A 238 17.00 -6.88 -7.05
N TRP A 239 15.98 -7.21 -7.84
CA TRP A 239 16.05 -7.51 -9.25
C TRP A 239 15.21 -6.51 -10.04
N ASN A 240 15.61 -6.26 -11.29
CA ASN A 240 14.74 -5.61 -12.26
C ASN A 240 13.74 -6.63 -12.81
N ALA A 241 12.54 -6.20 -13.20
CA ALA A 241 11.54 -7.06 -13.87
C ALA A 241 12.10 -7.83 -15.09
N SER A 242 13.12 -7.27 -15.75
CA SER A 242 13.86 -7.92 -16.84
C SER A 242 14.71 -9.14 -16.43
N GLY A 243 14.83 -9.39 -15.12
CA GLY A 243 15.68 -10.43 -14.53
C GLY A 243 17.16 -10.02 -14.40
N THR A 244 17.51 -8.75 -14.61
CA THR A 244 18.87 -8.25 -14.33
C THR A 244 19.04 -7.87 -12.87
N PRO A 245 20.19 -8.16 -12.22
CA PRO A 245 20.40 -7.77 -10.83
C PRO A 245 20.44 -6.25 -10.66
N TYR A 246 19.78 -5.73 -9.61
CA TYR A 246 19.71 -4.31 -9.31
C TYR A 246 20.52 -3.94 -8.05
N LEU A 247 20.21 -4.58 -6.90
CA LEU A 247 20.86 -4.31 -5.62
C LEU A 247 21.53 -5.57 -5.05
N PRO A 248 22.86 -5.56 -4.81
CA PRO A 248 23.55 -6.68 -4.19
C PRO A 248 23.11 -6.90 -2.73
N HIS A 249 22.93 -8.15 -2.34
CA HIS A 249 22.56 -8.55 -0.98
C HIS A 249 23.57 -8.03 0.07
N ALA A 250 24.86 -8.04 -0.27
CA ALA A 250 25.91 -7.51 0.61
C ALA A 250 25.76 -6.01 0.93
N ALA A 251 25.13 -5.23 0.06
CA ALA A 251 24.86 -3.81 0.30
C ALA A 251 23.77 -3.64 1.36
N VAL A 252 22.68 -4.41 1.24
CA VAL A 252 21.57 -4.48 2.23
C VAL A 252 22.11 -4.88 3.61
N VAL A 253 22.88 -5.97 3.68
CA VAL A 253 23.49 -6.40 4.95
C VAL A 253 24.37 -5.32 5.56
N SER A 254 25.19 -4.64 4.76
CA SER A 254 26.08 -3.59 5.26
C SER A 254 25.31 -2.38 5.79
N ALA A 255 24.18 -2.04 5.15
CA ALA A 255 23.28 -0.97 5.60
C ALA A 255 22.70 -1.30 6.99
N ILE A 256 22.16 -2.51 7.15
CA ILE A 256 21.59 -3.01 8.41
C ILE A 256 22.65 -3.04 9.51
N GLU A 257 23.83 -3.60 9.24
CA GLU A 257 24.93 -3.69 10.22
C GLU A 257 25.42 -2.32 10.68
N SER A 258 25.30 -1.29 9.84
CA SER A 258 25.67 0.08 10.22
C SER A 258 24.73 0.69 11.27
N LEU A 259 23.50 0.18 11.37
CA LEU A 259 22.44 0.69 12.25
C LEU A 259 22.19 -0.21 13.47
N LEU A 260 22.15 -1.53 13.26
CA LEU A 260 21.92 -2.54 14.31
C LEU A 260 23.21 -3.11 14.91
N GLY A 261 24.35 -2.86 14.27
CA GLY A 261 25.62 -3.54 14.59
C GLY A 261 25.75 -4.87 13.85
N PRO A 262 26.92 -5.55 13.94
CA PRO A 262 27.21 -6.75 13.17
C PRO A 262 26.18 -7.86 13.37
N VAL A 263 25.77 -8.52 12.28
CA VAL A 263 24.87 -9.67 12.36
C VAL A 263 25.59 -10.83 13.07
N PRO A 264 25.08 -11.35 14.19
CA PRO A 264 25.68 -12.52 14.86
C PRO A 264 25.58 -13.77 13.99
N ASP A 265 26.61 -14.61 13.95
CA ASP A 265 26.63 -15.87 13.18
C ASP A 265 25.47 -16.82 13.56
N GLU A 266 24.96 -16.71 14.79
CA GLU A 266 23.88 -17.54 15.28
C GLU A 266 22.48 -16.91 15.15
N ALA A 267 22.38 -15.62 14.75
CA ALA A 267 21.09 -15.03 14.38
C ALA A 267 20.48 -15.82 13.21
N PHE A 268 19.16 -15.95 13.17
CA PHE A 268 18.50 -16.86 12.23
C PHE A 268 17.16 -16.31 11.75
N LEU A 269 16.81 -16.65 10.51
CA LEU A 269 15.46 -16.48 9.99
C LEU A 269 14.54 -17.50 10.66
N PRO A 270 13.44 -17.08 11.29
CA PRO A 270 12.30 -17.94 11.57
C PRO A 270 11.92 -18.75 10.32
N PHE A 271 11.42 -19.97 10.51
CA PHE A 271 10.91 -20.85 9.44
C PHE A 271 11.96 -21.40 8.46
N ASP A 272 13.08 -20.70 8.29
CA ASP A 272 14.20 -21.11 7.47
C ASP A 272 15.39 -21.63 8.29
N GLU A 273 16.13 -22.60 7.76
CA GLU A 273 17.37 -23.09 8.39
C GLU A 273 18.59 -22.18 8.10
N VAL A 274 18.36 -20.90 7.78
CA VAL A 274 19.36 -19.91 7.37
C VAL A 274 19.83 -19.08 8.57
N ARG A 275 21.11 -18.70 8.60
CA ARG A 275 21.74 -18.03 9.75
C ARG A 275 22.74 -16.95 9.36
N GLY A 276 23.06 -16.10 10.31
CA GLY A 276 24.08 -15.07 10.18
C GLY A 276 23.70 -14.05 9.12
N ARG A 277 24.68 -13.57 8.37
CA ARG A 277 24.45 -12.57 7.31
C ARG A 277 23.55 -13.08 6.19
N ASP A 278 23.57 -14.38 5.91
CA ASP A 278 22.74 -15.00 4.87
C ASP A 278 21.25 -14.98 5.25
N ALA A 279 20.93 -14.81 6.55
CA ALA A 279 19.58 -14.72 7.06
C ALA A 279 18.96 -13.31 6.94
N VAL A 280 19.60 -12.38 6.24
CA VAL A 280 18.97 -11.11 5.88
C VAL A 280 18.13 -11.34 4.62
N ASN A 281 16.83 -11.06 4.70
CA ASN A 281 15.88 -11.22 3.59
C ASN A 281 15.05 -9.94 3.49
N LEU A 282 14.93 -9.36 2.30
CA LEU A 282 14.16 -8.13 2.10
C LEU A 282 12.68 -8.47 1.92
N ASP A 283 11.83 -7.85 2.75
CA ASP A 283 10.40 -8.19 2.85
C ASP A 283 9.47 -7.04 2.45
N ALA A 284 10.00 -5.84 2.21
CA ALA A 284 9.20 -4.73 1.70
C ALA A 284 10.12 -3.74 0.99
N LEU A 285 9.64 -3.07 -0.05
CA LEU A 285 10.46 -2.24 -0.91
C LEU A 285 9.70 -1.01 -1.40
N MET A 286 10.37 0.13 -1.42
CA MET A 286 10.08 1.27 -2.30
C MET A 286 11.39 1.72 -2.92
N VAL A 287 11.38 2.16 -4.18
CA VAL A 287 12.56 2.59 -4.93
C VAL A 287 12.40 4.01 -5.48
N HIS A 288 13.47 4.78 -5.33
CA HIS A 288 13.64 6.10 -5.91
C HIS A 288 14.93 6.15 -6.73
N ASP A 289 14.79 5.89 -8.02
CA ASP A 289 15.83 5.90 -9.05
C ASP A 289 15.32 6.74 -10.24
N LEU A 290 15.56 8.05 -10.11
CA LEU A 290 15.10 9.04 -11.09
C LEU A 290 16.18 9.41 -12.11
N VAL A 291 17.45 9.11 -11.87
CA VAL A 291 18.56 9.62 -12.67
C VAL A 291 19.36 8.48 -13.22
N GLY A 292 19.57 8.49 -14.54
CA GLY A 292 20.52 7.58 -15.14
C GLY A 292 19.91 6.29 -15.66
N SER A 293 20.53 5.15 -15.36
CA SER A 293 20.07 3.86 -15.84
C SER A 293 19.13 3.18 -14.83
N PRO A 294 17.85 2.94 -15.15
CA PRO A 294 16.88 2.28 -14.24
C PRO A 294 17.19 0.80 -13.93
N GLN A 295 18.33 0.33 -14.41
CA GLN A 295 18.82 -1.04 -14.29
C GLN A 295 19.95 -1.18 -13.26
N GLN A 296 20.45 -0.07 -12.70
CA GLN A 296 21.61 -0.08 -11.82
C GLN A 296 21.35 0.78 -10.59
N PHE A 297 21.44 0.19 -9.39
CA PHE A 297 21.47 0.99 -8.16
C PHE A 297 22.84 1.64 -8.00
N ASN A 298 22.96 2.91 -8.34
CA ASN A 298 24.22 3.64 -8.31
C ASN A 298 24.02 5.14 -8.04
N PHE A 299 25.13 5.88 -8.02
CA PHE A 299 25.09 7.33 -7.99
C PHE A 299 25.43 7.85 -9.38
N GLU A 300 24.48 8.50 -10.05
CA GLU A 300 24.69 9.07 -11.38
C GLU A 300 24.97 10.59 -11.38
N GLY A 301 25.15 11.22 -10.21
CA GLY A 301 25.35 12.67 -10.08
C GLY A 301 26.81 13.15 -10.18
N GLY A 302 27.25 13.59 -11.36
CA GLY A 302 28.37 14.55 -11.42
C GLY A 302 28.06 15.85 -10.66
N PRO A 303 29.06 16.63 -10.20
CA PRO A 303 28.80 17.94 -9.60
C PRO A 303 28.33 18.90 -10.71
N ILE A 304 27.01 19.10 -10.80
CA ILE A 304 26.33 20.04 -11.70
C ILE A 304 26.42 19.64 -13.18
N GLY A 305 25.36 19.01 -13.68
CA GLY A 305 25.08 18.89 -15.10
C GLY A 305 26.02 17.96 -15.87
N GLY A 306 25.66 17.67 -17.12
CA GLY A 306 26.59 17.03 -18.05
C GLY A 306 27.94 17.77 -18.11
N PRO A 307 28.96 17.23 -18.78
CA PRO A 307 30.32 17.81 -18.84
C PRO A 307 30.39 19.30 -19.27
N ASP A 308 29.29 19.89 -19.72
CA ASP A 308 29.12 21.26 -20.20
C ASP A 308 28.21 22.15 -19.32
N GLY A 309 27.71 21.68 -18.16
CA GLY A 309 26.88 22.46 -17.23
C GLY A 309 25.38 22.53 -17.56
N GLU A 310 24.86 21.51 -18.26
CA GLU A 310 23.43 21.36 -18.56
C GLU A 310 22.59 21.06 -17.30
N PRO A 311 21.29 21.36 -17.25
CA PRO A 311 20.41 20.95 -16.15
C PRO A 311 20.48 19.43 -15.95
N LEU A 312 20.41 18.97 -14.69
CA LEU A 312 20.14 17.57 -14.41
C LEU A 312 18.69 17.29 -14.83
N VAL A 313 18.49 16.19 -15.54
CA VAL A 313 17.17 15.72 -15.96
C VAL A 313 16.97 14.27 -15.51
N ASP A 314 15.73 13.88 -15.23
CA ASP A 314 15.35 12.50 -14.95
C ASP A 314 15.43 11.62 -16.22
N GLN A 315 15.09 10.33 -16.12
CA GLN A 315 15.17 9.38 -17.24
C GLN A 315 14.14 9.67 -18.37
N GLU A 316 13.14 10.56 -18.17
CA GLU A 316 12.21 11.06 -19.21
C GLU A 316 12.63 12.44 -19.74
N GLY A 317 13.67 13.04 -19.17
CA GLY A 317 14.16 14.36 -19.57
C GLY A 317 13.53 15.53 -18.82
N THR A 318 12.80 15.30 -17.74
CA THR A 318 12.26 16.34 -16.84
C THR A 318 13.38 16.92 -15.99
N PRO A 319 13.52 18.26 -15.87
CA PRO A 319 14.52 18.86 -14.99
C PRO A 319 14.33 18.43 -13.53
N ILE A 320 15.44 18.08 -12.86
CA ILE A 320 15.47 17.78 -11.42
C ILE A 320 16.29 18.82 -10.66
N GLU A 321 15.88 19.08 -9.41
CA GLU A 321 16.56 20.06 -8.56
C GLU A 321 17.98 19.59 -8.18
N PRO A 322 19.00 20.46 -8.26
CA PRO A 322 20.39 20.05 -8.11
C PRO A 322 20.79 19.87 -6.64
N ASN A 323 20.44 18.73 -6.03
CA ASN A 323 20.87 18.38 -4.67
C ASN A 323 21.24 16.90 -4.51
N GLN A 324 22.41 16.45 -5.01
CA GLN A 324 23.06 15.19 -4.60
C GLN A 324 22.16 13.93 -4.57
N GLU A 325 21.17 13.82 -5.44
CA GLU A 325 20.30 12.64 -5.45
C GLU A 325 21.06 11.49 -6.13
N GLY A 326 21.38 10.48 -5.35
CA GLY A 326 21.65 9.15 -5.85
C GLY A 326 20.45 8.27 -5.57
N ASP A 327 20.42 7.09 -6.20
CA ASP A 327 19.35 6.15 -6.00
C ASP A 327 19.17 5.83 -4.52
N SER A 328 17.93 5.65 -4.11
CA SER A 328 17.60 5.33 -2.74
C SER A 328 16.45 4.34 -2.70
N ILE A 329 16.46 3.50 -1.67
CA ILE A 329 15.34 2.60 -1.37
C ILE A 329 14.90 2.77 0.08
N ILE A 330 13.62 2.52 0.32
CA ILE A 330 13.09 2.23 1.66
C ILE A 330 12.78 0.73 1.68
N PHE A 331 13.13 0.04 2.76
CA PHE A 331 12.89 -1.39 2.85
C PHE A 331 12.71 -1.87 4.29
N SER A 332 12.00 -2.99 4.47
CA SER A 332 12.05 -3.83 5.66
C SER A 332 12.87 -5.09 5.38
N ILE A 333 13.14 -5.86 6.42
CA ILE A 333 13.69 -7.21 6.29
C ILE A 333 12.88 -8.16 7.15
N ARG A 334 12.88 -9.44 6.82
CA ARG A 334 12.28 -10.47 7.66
C ARG A 334 12.78 -10.44 9.08
N GLN A 335 11.89 -10.77 10.00
CA GLN A 335 12.20 -10.92 11.41
C GLN A 335 13.41 -11.85 11.60
N MET A 336 14.42 -11.38 12.35
CA MET A 336 15.62 -12.17 12.64
C MET A 336 15.74 -12.42 14.13
N MET A 337 15.84 -13.69 14.52
CA MET A 337 15.81 -14.12 15.91
C MET A 337 17.20 -14.41 16.47
N LEU A 338 17.36 -14.18 17.77
CA LEU A 338 18.57 -14.58 18.51
C LEU A 338 18.35 -15.93 19.24
N PRO A 339 19.37 -16.82 19.30
CA PRO A 339 19.23 -18.14 19.95
C PRO A 339 18.86 -18.08 21.44
N GLY A 340 19.19 -16.98 22.12
CA GLY A 340 18.87 -16.74 23.53
C GLY A 340 17.44 -16.24 23.77
N GLY A 341 16.64 -16.08 22.71
CA GLY A 341 15.40 -15.34 22.71
C GLY A 341 15.62 -13.86 22.40
N GLY A 342 14.57 -13.20 21.89
CA GLY A 342 14.61 -11.83 21.40
C GLY A 342 15.00 -11.73 19.93
N TYR A 343 15.05 -10.48 19.47
CA TYR A 343 15.25 -10.11 18.08
C TYR A 343 16.67 -9.57 17.86
N TYR A 344 17.29 -9.93 16.74
CA TYR A 344 18.34 -9.13 16.14
C TYR A 344 17.71 -7.97 15.35
N ALA A 345 16.75 -8.30 14.49
CA ALA A 345 15.84 -7.38 13.82
C ALA A 345 14.40 -7.86 14.07
N THR A 346 13.50 -6.94 14.39
CA THR A 346 12.11 -7.29 14.71
C THR A 346 11.29 -7.66 13.49
N GLY A 347 11.70 -7.19 12.31
CA GLY A 347 10.91 -7.28 11.08
C GLY A 347 10.15 -5.99 10.77
N SER A 348 9.94 -5.16 11.79
CA SER A 348 9.20 -3.90 11.72
C SER A 348 10.07 -2.65 11.57
N GLU A 349 11.38 -2.80 11.43
CA GLU A 349 12.28 -1.69 11.15
C GLU A 349 12.20 -1.31 9.67
N LEU A 350 12.05 -0.01 9.40
CA LEU A 350 12.13 0.53 8.04
C LEU A 350 13.46 1.25 7.86
N PHE A 351 14.25 0.74 6.93
CA PHE A 351 15.58 1.23 6.59
C PHE A 351 15.50 2.09 5.33
N VAL A 352 16.34 3.12 5.27
CA VAL A 352 16.59 3.89 4.06
C VAL A 352 18.05 3.70 3.69
N LEU A 353 18.30 3.21 2.48
CA LEU A 353 19.63 3.07 1.91
C LEU A 353 19.76 4.02 0.72
N ASP A 354 20.85 4.76 0.66
CA ASP A 354 21.25 5.53 -0.52
C ASP A 354 22.43 4.88 -1.25
N SER A 355 22.59 5.20 -2.52
CA SER A 355 23.64 4.67 -3.38
C SER A 355 25.05 5.14 -3.04
N PHE A 356 25.20 6.08 -2.11
CA PHE A 356 26.50 6.42 -1.52
C PHE A 356 26.89 5.47 -0.37
N GLY A 357 25.99 4.54 -0.01
CA GLY A 357 26.14 3.62 1.11
C GLY A 357 25.76 4.24 2.46
N GLY A 358 25.08 5.39 2.45
CA GLY A 358 24.44 5.94 3.65
C GLY A 358 23.20 5.12 4.02
N ALA A 359 23.08 4.78 5.30
CA ALA A 359 21.92 4.08 5.83
C ALA A 359 21.33 4.86 7.00
N SER A 360 20.00 4.90 7.06
CA SER A 360 19.25 5.48 8.17
C SER A 360 17.96 4.70 8.41
N TYR A 361 17.27 5.00 9.49
CA TYR A 361 15.89 4.53 9.66
C TYR A 361 14.95 5.56 9.04
N LEU A 362 13.83 5.10 8.48
CA LEU A 362 12.76 5.99 8.05
C LEU A 362 12.26 6.80 9.26
N VAL A 363 12.10 8.11 9.04
CA VAL A 363 11.44 9.00 9.98
C VAL A 363 10.12 9.40 9.35
N HIS A 364 9.03 8.89 9.91
CA HIS A 364 7.68 9.03 9.39
C HIS A 364 6.69 8.87 10.56
N GLY A 365 5.48 9.42 10.44
CA GLY A 365 4.49 9.40 11.53
C GLY A 365 4.98 10.15 12.77
N GLY A 366 5.90 11.13 12.63
CA GLY A 366 6.49 11.84 13.76
C GLY A 366 7.42 11.01 14.67
N HIS A 367 7.80 9.80 14.27
CA HIS A 367 8.77 8.95 14.97
C HIS A 367 9.76 8.31 14.00
N LYS A 368 10.65 7.48 14.55
CA LYS A 368 11.57 6.66 13.79
C LYS A 368 11.03 5.24 13.73
N TRP A 369 11.12 4.60 12.58
CA TRP A 369 10.81 3.18 12.39
C TRP A 369 12.01 2.31 12.76
N ASP A 370 12.38 2.35 14.05
CA ASP A 370 13.44 1.52 14.62
C ASP A 370 12.89 0.44 15.57
N SER A 371 13.77 -0.44 16.05
CA SER A 371 13.40 -1.53 16.96
C SER A 371 12.77 -1.03 18.27
N ALA A 372 13.08 0.20 18.71
CA ALA A 372 12.48 0.75 19.92
C ALA A 372 11.01 1.07 19.70
N PHE A 373 10.67 1.68 18.56
CA PHE A 373 9.28 1.89 18.15
C PHE A 373 8.53 0.58 17.95
N ALA A 374 9.12 -0.36 17.21
CA ALA A 374 8.50 -1.67 16.95
C ALA A 374 8.13 -2.41 18.24
N LEU A 375 9.06 -2.48 19.20
CA LEU A 375 8.86 -3.15 20.49
C LEU A 375 7.83 -2.45 21.38
N SER A 376 7.62 -1.14 21.23
CA SER A 376 6.67 -0.39 22.06
C SER A 376 5.28 -0.29 21.44
N GLU A 377 5.19 -0.07 20.13
CA GLU A 377 3.95 0.33 19.45
C GLU A 377 3.41 -0.76 18.52
N LEU A 378 4.28 -1.54 17.86
CA LEU A 378 3.89 -2.59 16.91
C LEU A 378 3.88 -3.99 17.54
N SER A 379 3.86 -4.06 18.87
CA SER A 379 3.87 -5.34 19.59
C SER A 379 2.46 -5.88 19.86
N LEU A 380 2.29 -7.17 19.66
CA LEU A 380 1.07 -7.90 19.98
C LEU A 380 1.19 -8.48 21.39
N SER A 381 0.20 -8.22 22.25
CA SER A 381 0.19 -8.75 23.62
C SER A 381 -1.21 -9.13 24.08
N GLY A 382 -1.32 -10.28 24.74
CA GLY A 382 -2.59 -10.77 25.28
C GLY A 382 -3.56 -11.31 24.23
N LEU A 383 -3.11 -11.49 22.98
CA LEU A 383 -3.88 -12.11 21.91
C LEU A 383 -3.99 -13.63 22.15
N VAL A 384 -5.19 -14.17 21.97
CA VAL A 384 -5.46 -15.61 22.03
C VAL A 384 -5.81 -16.09 20.63
N LEU A 385 -4.94 -16.94 20.07
CA LEU A 385 -5.18 -17.61 18.80
C LEU A 385 -5.88 -18.94 19.10
N GLU A 386 -7.21 -18.90 19.17
CA GLU A 386 -8.02 -20.06 19.61
C GLU A 386 -7.80 -21.30 18.74
N ASP A 387 -7.69 -21.12 17.42
CA ASP A 387 -7.48 -22.22 16.47
C ASP A 387 -6.09 -22.89 16.61
N GLN A 388 -5.14 -22.19 17.23
CA GLN A 388 -3.78 -22.68 17.47
C GLN A 388 -3.54 -23.10 18.92
N ASP A 389 -4.49 -22.88 19.84
CA ASP A 389 -4.35 -23.09 21.29
C ASP A 389 -3.12 -22.34 21.87
N VAL A 390 -2.85 -21.14 21.33
CA VAL A 390 -1.71 -20.30 21.72
C VAL A 390 -2.19 -18.99 22.34
N GLN A 391 -1.61 -18.64 23.49
CA GLN A 391 -1.72 -17.31 24.07
C GLN A 391 -0.40 -16.56 23.87
N ILE A 392 -0.45 -15.45 23.15
CA ILE A 392 0.70 -14.57 22.92
C ILE A 392 0.92 -13.70 24.15
N GLU A 393 2.09 -13.80 24.79
CA GLU A 393 2.49 -12.84 25.82
C GLU A 393 3.07 -11.58 25.19
N HIS A 394 3.92 -11.78 24.18
CA HIS A 394 4.53 -10.73 23.39
C HIS A 394 4.92 -11.26 22.01
N ALA A 395 4.68 -10.49 20.97
CA ALA A 395 5.25 -10.66 19.64
C ALA A 395 5.38 -9.28 18.99
N VAL A 396 6.10 -9.19 17.89
CA VAL A 396 6.15 -7.98 17.04
C VAL A 396 5.73 -8.41 15.65
N ILE A 397 4.93 -7.58 14.98
CA ILE A 397 4.58 -7.82 13.57
C ILE A 397 5.86 -7.76 12.72
N ASP A 398 5.82 -8.38 11.55
CA ASP A 398 6.91 -8.38 10.58
C ASP A 398 6.41 -7.67 9.33
N ILE A 399 7.04 -6.59 8.87
CA ILE A 399 6.47 -5.78 7.79
C ILE A 399 6.78 -6.44 6.45
N ASN A 400 5.72 -6.77 5.70
CA ASN A 400 5.79 -7.51 4.43
C ASN A 400 5.47 -6.65 3.19
N ALA A 401 5.05 -5.41 3.36
CA ALA A 401 4.83 -4.50 2.24
C ALA A 401 4.80 -3.08 2.76
N ILE A 402 5.26 -2.12 1.95
CA ILE A 402 5.20 -0.70 2.24
C ILE A 402 4.90 0.07 0.97
N GLU A 403 4.19 1.19 1.10
CA GLU A 403 3.96 2.11 -0.01
C GLU A 403 3.54 3.49 0.51
N ALA A 404 3.75 4.55 -0.29
CA ALA A 404 3.23 5.87 -0.01
C ALA A 404 1.82 6.06 -0.59
N ILE A 405 0.90 6.57 0.22
CA ILE A 405 -0.44 6.94 -0.24
C ILE A 405 -0.61 8.46 -0.11
N GLY A 406 -1.05 9.07 -1.20
CA GLY A 406 -1.39 10.48 -1.26
C GLY A 406 -2.77 10.80 -0.69
N ASP A 407 -3.00 12.09 -0.52
CA ASP A 407 -4.26 12.69 -0.12
C ASP A 407 -5.25 12.76 -1.29
N ILE A 408 -6.52 12.82 -0.93
CA ILE A 408 -7.57 13.34 -1.79
C ILE A 408 -7.22 14.81 -2.06
N ASP A 409 -7.25 15.23 -3.32
CA ASP A 409 -7.26 16.65 -3.65
C ASP A 409 -8.55 17.29 -3.07
N ASP A 410 -8.50 17.68 -1.80
CA ASP A 410 -9.48 18.55 -1.16
C ASP A 410 -9.25 20.02 -1.59
N GLY A 411 -8.21 20.28 -2.38
CA GLY A 411 -8.13 21.47 -3.20
C GLY A 411 -9.31 21.49 -4.18
N PRO A 412 -9.80 22.68 -4.58
CA PRO A 412 -10.77 22.73 -5.66
C PRO A 412 -10.10 22.08 -6.87
N SER A 413 -10.58 20.91 -7.30
CA SER A 413 -10.10 20.28 -8.52
C SER A 413 -10.18 21.34 -9.62
N VAL A 414 -9.04 21.83 -10.08
CA VAL A 414 -9.02 22.96 -11.01
C VAL A 414 -9.49 22.43 -12.35
N LEU A 415 -10.79 22.54 -12.60
CA LEU A 415 -11.33 22.25 -13.91
C LEU A 415 -10.71 23.26 -14.87
N PRO A 416 -10.22 22.87 -16.06
CA PRO A 416 -9.77 23.85 -17.04
C PRO A 416 -10.89 24.88 -17.28
N GLY A 417 -10.63 26.15 -16.95
CA GLY A 417 -11.63 27.22 -17.00
C GLY A 417 -12.37 27.55 -15.68
N ASP A 418 -12.08 26.87 -14.57
CA ASP A 418 -12.51 27.24 -13.22
C ASP A 418 -11.50 28.25 -12.64
N TYR A 419 -11.66 29.50 -13.02
CA TYR A 419 -10.73 30.58 -12.71
C TYR A 419 -10.96 31.19 -11.33
N ASN A 420 -12.12 30.93 -10.71
CA ASN A 420 -12.39 31.36 -9.34
C ASN A 420 -12.14 30.27 -8.29
N LEU A 421 -11.81 29.05 -8.75
CA LEU A 421 -11.46 27.88 -7.95
C LEU A 421 -12.60 27.45 -7.02
N ASP A 422 -13.85 27.52 -7.50
CA ASP A 422 -15.04 27.12 -6.73
C ASP A 422 -15.56 25.70 -7.04
N GLY A 423 -14.84 24.98 -7.89
CA GLY A 423 -15.13 23.61 -8.30
C GLY A 423 -16.17 23.52 -9.42
N LYS A 424 -16.45 24.62 -10.12
CA LYS A 424 -17.38 24.68 -11.26
C LYS A 424 -16.83 25.60 -12.33
N VAL A 425 -17.05 25.24 -13.59
CA VAL A 425 -16.80 26.14 -14.71
C VAL A 425 -18.12 26.79 -15.08
N ASP A 426 -18.40 27.99 -14.56
CA ASP A 426 -19.64 28.71 -14.79
C ASP A 426 -19.43 30.18 -15.21
N ALA A 427 -20.47 31.00 -15.05
CA ALA A 427 -20.42 32.41 -15.45
C ALA A 427 -19.56 33.26 -14.50
N ALA A 428 -19.23 32.79 -13.30
CA ALA A 428 -18.34 33.45 -12.37
C ALA A 428 -16.90 33.42 -12.88
N ASP A 429 -16.44 32.33 -13.48
CA ASP A 429 -15.10 32.21 -14.05
C ASP A 429 -14.90 33.14 -15.24
N TYR A 430 -15.94 33.30 -16.06
CA TYR A 430 -15.96 34.29 -17.13
C TYR A 430 -15.65 35.70 -16.62
N THR A 431 -16.11 36.04 -15.41
CA THR A 431 -15.83 37.36 -14.83
C THR A 431 -14.38 37.50 -14.39
N VAL A 432 -13.76 36.43 -13.90
CA VAL A 432 -12.32 36.42 -13.59
C VAL A 432 -11.52 36.65 -14.86
N TRP A 433 -11.75 35.85 -15.91
CA TRP A 433 -11.08 36.04 -17.19
C TRP A 433 -11.30 37.44 -17.77
N ARG A 434 -12.54 37.93 -17.77
CA ARG A 434 -12.86 39.24 -18.34
C ARG A 434 -12.19 40.39 -17.59
N ASP A 435 -12.02 40.25 -16.29
CA ASP A 435 -11.38 41.27 -15.44
C ASP A 435 -9.84 41.25 -15.57
N THR A 436 -9.27 40.13 -16.01
CA THR A 436 -7.82 39.95 -16.18
C THR A 436 -7.34 39.92 -17.64
N ASP A 437 -8.25 40.00 -18.63
CA ASP A 437 -7.97 40.05 -20.08
C ASP A 437 -6.86 41.06 -20.43
N GLY A 438 -5.78 40.57 -21.03
CA GLY A 438 -4.56 41.29 -21.37
C GLY A 438 -3.50 41.40 -20.26
N SER A 439 -3.65 40.66 -19.16
CA SER A 439 -2.63 40.55 -18.12
C SER A 439 -1.47 39.67 -18.59
N VAL A 440 -0.25 39.93 -18.09
CA VAL A 440 0.95 39.14 -18.39
C VAL A 440 1.74 38.92 -17.11
N GLY A 441 2.30 37.73 -16.90
CA GLY A 441 3.06 37.42 -15.69
C GLY A 441 2.95 35.95 -15.27
N VAL A 442 3.48 35.64 -14.09
CA VAL A 442 3.41 34.29 -13.51
C VAL A 442 2.25 34.18 -12.53
N GLY A 443 1.55 33.05 -12.55
CA GLY A 443 0.46 32.74 -11.60
C GLY A 443 -0.80 33.58 -11.81
N LEU A 444 -1.18 33.85 -13.06
CA LEU A 444 -2.43 34.52 -13.38
C LEU A 444 -3.59 33.53 -13.21
N ALA A 445 -4.65 33.95 -12.52
CA ALA A 445 -5.77 33.06 -12.19
C ALA A 445 -6.58 32.58 -13.41
N ALA A 446 -6.53 33.34 -14.51
CA ALA A 446 -7.26 33.04 -15.74
C ALA A 446 -6.36 32.65 -16.93
N ASP A 447 -5.09 32.33 -16.66
CA ASP A 447 -4.15 31.75 -17.62
C ASP A 447 -4.39 30.22 -17.65
N GLY A 448 -5.39 29.83 -18.44
CA GLY A 448 -5.92 28.48 -18.55
C GLY A 448 -5.17 27.60 -19.54
N ASP A 449 -4.31 28.16 -20.40
CA ASP A 449 -3.41 27.38 -21.27
C ASP A 449 -1.95 27.38 -20.79
N GLY A 450 -1.61 28.22 -19.81
CA GLY A 450 -0.33 28.22 -19.10
C GLY A 450 0.79 28.95 -19.83
N ASP A 451 0.47 29.84 -20.76
CA ASP A 451 1.45 30.51 -21.61
C ASP A 451 2.03 31.82 -21.00
N GLY A 452 1.47 32.24 -19.85
CA GLY A 452 1.92 33.40 -19.09
C GLY A 452 1.24 34.71 -19.48
N ASP A 453 0.19 34.67 -20.30
CA ASP A 453 -0.75 35.77 -20.50
C ASP A 453 -2.23 35.37 -20.28
N VAL A 454 -3.14 36.34 -20.34
CA VAL A 454 -4.58 36.08 -20.27
C VAL A 454 -5.22 36.67 -21.52
N ASP A 455 -5.65 35.83 -22.45
CA ASP A 455 -6.13 36.26 -23.76
C ASP A 455 -7.34 35.47 -24.29
N VAL A 456 -7.52 35.42 -25.61
CA VAL A 456 -8.66 34.73 -26.24
C VAL A 456 -8.56 33.20 -26.13
N ASP A 457 -7.36 32.63 -26.03
CA ASP A 457 -7.15 31.20 -25.97
C ASP A 457 -7.57 30.64 -24.60
N ASP A 458 -7.38 31.41 -23.51
CA ASP A 458 -7.97 31.13 -22.19
C ASP A 458 -9.49 31.16 -22.20
N TYR A 459 -10.08 32.14 -22.88
CA TYR A 459 -11.52 32.16 -23.06
C TYR A 459 -12.04 30.92 -23.79
N LEU A 460 -11.26 30.36 -24.73
CA LEU A 460 -11.60 29.10 -25.39
C LEU A 460 -11.49 27.91 -24.43
N VAL A 461 -10.54 27.92 -23.49
CA VAL A 461 -10.45 26.96 -22.38
C VAL A 461 -11.71 27.02 -21.51
N TRP A 462 -12.10 28.18 -21.00
CA TRP A 462 -13.35 28.36 -20.23
C TRP A 462 -14.57 27.90 -21.01
N LYS A 463 -14.69 28.35 -22.27
CA LYS A 463 -15.85 28.04 -23.11
C LYS A 463 -15.94 26.53 -23.43
N GLY A 464 -14.80 25.86 -23.60
CA GLY A 464 -14.72 24.43 -23.87
C GLY A 464 -15.22 23.58 -22.71
N ASN A 465 -15.10 24.10 -21.49
CA ASN A 465 -15.41 23.39 -20.25
C ASN A 465 -16.66 23.93 -19.51
N TYR A 466 -17.35 24.94 -20.06
CA TYR A 466 -18.53 25.54 -19.42
C TYR A 466 -19.59 24.51 -19.02
N GLY A 467 -19.95 24.50 -17.74
CA GLY A 467 -20.87 23.55 -17.12
C GLY A 467 -20.19 22.32 -16.51
N ALA A 468 -18.86 22.20 -16.58
CA ALA A 468 -18.12 21.19 -15.83
C ALA A 468 -18.23 21.47 -14.32
N MET A 469 -18.27 20.40 -13.52
CA MET A 469 -18.34 20.45 -12.06
C MET A 469 -17.42 19.38 -11.48
N ALA A 470 -16.66 19.75 -10.45
CA ALA A 470 -15.85 18.85 -9.66
C ALA A 470 -16.77 17.82 -8.98
N MET A 471 -16.54 16.52 -9.23
CA MET A 471 -17.20 15.46 -8.46
C MET A 471 -16.38 15.25 -7.20
N SER A 472 -16.86 15.72 -6.05
CA SER A 472 -16.24 15.34 -4.77
C SER A 472 -16.42 13.82 -4.55
N PRO A 473 -15.37 13.09 -4.13
CA PRO A 473 -15.45 11.65 -3.85
C PRO A 473 -16.38 11.28 -2.69
N ALA A 474 -16.89 12.26 -1.93
CA ALA A 474 -17.95 12.08 -0.94
C ALA A 474 -19.30 11.56 -1.51
N MET A 475 -19.39 11.34 -2.82
CA MET A 475 -20.55 10.72 -3.49
C MET A 475 -20.15 9.49 -4.34
N ALA A 476 -19.26 8.61 -3.85
CA ALA A 476 -19.28 7.22 -4.28
C ALA A 476 -20.62 6.55 -3.81
N PRO A 477 -21.26 5.70 -4.62
CA PRO A 477 -22.55 5.09 -4.30
C PRO A 477 -22.40 4.00 -3.22
N GLY A 478 -22.24 4.41 -1.96
CA GLY A 478 -22.11 3.51 -0.80
C GLY A 478 -22.75 4.03 0.50
N SER A 479 -22.97 5.35 0.63
CA SER A 479 -23.65 5.91 1.79
C SER A 479 -25.18 5.93 1.60
N PHE A 480 -25.81 4.76 1.69
CA PHE A 480 -27.12 4.74 2.30
C PHE A 480 -26.90 5.03 3.78
N ALA A 481 -26.96 6.31 4.16
CA ALA A 481 -27.36 6.66 5.50
C ALA A 481 -28.68 5.91 5.73
N VAL A 482 -28.63 4.83 6.51
CA VAL A 482 -29.83 4.20 7.03
C VAL A 482 -30.53 5.34 7.76
N ALA A 483 -31.61 5.84 7.18
CA ALA A 483 -32.47 6.79 7.87
C ALA A 483 -32.77 6.13 9.22
N SER A 484 -32.20 6.70 10.29
CA SER A 484 -32.52 6.28 11.64
C SER A 484 -34.04 6.26 11.69
N ALA A 485 -34.63 5.09 11.94
CA ALA A 485 -36.07 4.96 12.00
C ALA A 485 -36.57 6.00 12.99
N VAL A 486 -37.16 7.06 12.47
CA VAL A 486 -37.81 8.09 13.28
C VAL A 486 -38.88 7.34 14.05
N PRO A 487 -38.85 7.33 15.40
CA PRO A 487 -39.90 6.67 16.16
C PRO A 487 -41.23 7.31 15.76
N GLU A 488 -42.11 6.56 15.11
CA GLU A 488 -43.39 7.10 14.68
C GLU A 488 -44.14 7.65 15.91
N PRO A 489 -44.50 8.95 15.92
CA PRO A 489 -45.12 9.54 17.08
C PRO A 489 -46.58 9.10 17.14
N THR A 490 -46.92 8.15 18.04
CA THR A 490 -48.23 7.94 18.73
C THR A 490 -49.56 8.08 17.94
N ALA A 491 -49.55 8.27 16.62
CA ALA A 491 -50.71 8.55 15.80
C ALA A 491 -51.56 7.30 15.60
N ALA A 492 -50.93 6.13 15.46
CA ALA A 492 -51.62 4.85 15.44
C ALA A 492 -52.34 4.56 16.77
N ALA A 493 -51.75 4.94 17.92
CA ALA A 493 -52.38 4.79 19.23
C ALA A 493 -53.60 5.72 19.41
N LEU A 494 -53.55 6.93 18.86
CA LEU A 494 -54.68 7.87 18.87
C LEU A 494 -55.82 7.43 17.94
N VAL A 495 -55.53 6.80 16.80
CA VAL A 495 -56.56 6.27 15.89
C VAL A 495 -57.27 5.06 16.52
N VAL A 496 -56.55 4.16 17.21
CA VAL A 496 -57.15 3.03 17.92
C VAL A 496 -58.02 3.48 19.10
N LEU A 497 -57.60 4.50 19.85
CA LEU A 497 -58.42 5.10 20.92
C LEU A 497 -59.66 5.83 20.37
N ALA A 498 -59.54 6.53 19.23
CA ALA A 498 -60.66 7.20 18.58
C ALA A 498 -61.70 6.20 18.03
N LEU A 499 -61.26 5.09 17.44
CA LEU A 499 -62.14 4.04 16.92
C LEU A 499 -62.79 3.21 18.06
N GLY A 500 -62.06 2.98 19.16
CA GLY A 500 -62.62 2.33 20.36
C GLY A 500 -63.71 3.16 21.06
N GLY A 501 -63.56 4.48 21.10
CA GLY A 501 -64.56 5.40 21.67
C GLY A 501 -65.87 5.47 20.89
N VAL A 502 -65.83 5.30 19.56
CA VAL A 502 -67.04 5.28 18.71
C VAL A 502 -67.78 3.94 18.81
N ALA A 503 -67.07 2.83 19.01
CA ALA A 503 -67.69 1.51 19.21
C ALA A 503 -68.42 1.39 20.56
N LEU A 504 -67.92 2.03 21.61
CA LEU A 504 -68.55 2.03 22.94
C LEU A 504 -69.80 2.93 23.01
N ARG A 505 -69.90 3.96 22.18
CA ARG A 505 -71.10 4.83 22.10
C ARG A 505 -72.29 4.22 21.35
N ARG A 506 -72.11 3.09 20.66
CA ARG A 506 -73.19 2.38 19.95
C ARG A 506 -73.84 1.25 20.75
N ARG A 507 -73.50 1.10 22.04
CA ARG A 507 -74.05 0.07 22.93
C ARG A 507 -74.99 0.57 24.04
N GLU A 508 -75.35 1.85 24.01
CA GLU A 508 -76.35 2.44 24.93
C GLU A 508 -77.51 3.15 24.18
N GLY A 509 -78.00 2.55 23.09
CA GLY A 509 -79.18 3.00 22.36
C GLY A 509 -80.14 1.85 22.06
#